data_AF-A0A0F9S5F7-F1
#
_entry.id   AF-A0A0F9S5F7-F1
#
_cell.length_a   1.000
_cell.length_b   1.000
_cell.length_c   1.000
_cell.angle_alpha   90.00
_cell.angle_beta   90.00
_cell.angle_gamma   90.00
#
_symmetry.space_group_name_H-M   'P 1'
#
loop_
_entity.id
_entity.type
_entity.pdbx_description
1 polymer ?
#
loop_
_entity_poly.entity_id
_entity_poly.type
_entity_poly.pdbx_seq_one_letter_code
_entity_poly.pdbx_strand_id
1 'polypeptide(L)'
;MTVTRANVENVSIHRTGPLMAKAGMDGTTVDGTNADLASPIAWALRQAGYSVADITNPTTSEVASASDDVDEVLDLTELRVLEDIMGSLDDVDVTVGPRKEALSQLATQVQKRIKSVQDRVEKTYGFGAAALETGTITYQFAEHFSGSENDE
;
A
#
# COMPACT_ATOMS: atom_id res chain seq x y z
N MET A 1 15.73 -17.53 11.39
CA MET A 1 15.11 -18.01 10.13
C MET A 1 14.96 -16.80 9.22
N THR A 2 15.29 -16.92 7.95
CA THR A 2 15.17 -15.83 6.98
C THR A 2 13.76 -15.84 6.39
N VAL A 3 13.09 -14.69 6.38
CA VAL A 3 11.77 -14.57 5.74
C VAL A 3 11.93 -14.73 4.24
N THR A 4 11.08 -15.57 3.63
CA THR A 4 11.06 -15.79 2.18
C THR A 4 9.83 -15.18 1.54
N ARG A 5 9.88 -14.97 0.22
CA ARG A 5 8.70 -14.54 -0.54
C ARG A 5 7.49 -15.47 -0.33
N ALA A 6 7.72 -16.78 -0.36
CA ALA A 6 6.68 -17.78 -0.08
C ALA A 6 6.06 -17.61 1.31
N ASN A 7 6.84 -17.18 2.32
CA ASN A 7 6.29 -16.91 3.65
C ASN A 7 5.35 -15.70 3.64
N VAL A 8 5.72 -14.63 2.94
CA VAL A 8 4.87 -13.44 2.78
C VAL A 8 3.60 -13.79 2.02
N GLU A 9 3.72 -14.53 0.91
CA GLU A 9 2.55 -15.00 0.13
C GLU A 9 1.60 -15.84 0.96
N ASN A 10 2.12 -16.79 1.75
CA ASN A 10 1.31 -17.65 2.61
C ASN A 10 0.49 -16.83 3.61
N VAL A 11 1.11 -15.85 4.27
CA VAL A 11 0.40 -14.99 5.22
C VAL A 11 -0.61 -14.08 4.50
N SER A 12 -0.24 -13.49 3.37
CA SER A 12 -1.14 -12.64 2.58
C SER A 12 -2.36 -13.42 2.10
N ILE A 13 -2.18 -14.64 1.57
CA ILE A 13 -3.30 -15.50 1.14
C ILE A 13 -4.20 -15.87 2.31
N HIS A 14 -3.65 -16.12 3.50
CA HIS A 14 -4.49 -16.36 4.66
C HIS A 14 -5.38 -15.15 5.01
N ARG A 15 -4.88 -13.93 4.81
CA ARG A 15 -5.60 -12.68 5.11
C ARG A 15 -6.61 -12.29 4.03
N THR A 16 -6.21 -12.35 2.75
CA THR A 16 -6.96 -11.78 1.62
C THR A 16 -7.32 -12.78 0.53
N GLY A 17 -6.80 -14.01 0.55
CA GLY A 17 -7.00 -15.04 -0.49
C GLY A 17 -8.48 -15.29 -0.85
N PRO A 18 -9.42 -15.41 0.13
CA PRO A 18 -10.83 -15.55 -0.19
C PRO A 18 -11.46 -14.34 -0.92
N LEU A 19 -10.91 -13.13 -0.74
CA LEU A 19 -11.34 -11.93 -1.46
C LEU A 19 -10.70 -11.86 -2.84
N MET A 20 -9.41 -12.20 -2.95
CA MET A 20 -8.69 -12.32 -4.22
C MET A 20 -9.40 -13.28 -5.18
N ALA A 21 -9.75 -14.47 -4.70
CA ALA A 21 -10.45 -15.47 -5.50
C ALA A 21 -11.83 -14.99 -6.00
N LYS A 22 -12.54 -14.17 -5.20
CA LYS A 22 -13.82 -13.57 -5.61
C LYS A 22 -13.64 -12.48 -6.66
N ALA A 23 -12.50 -11.79 -6.65
CA ALA A 23 -12.13 -10.79 -7.63
C ALA A 23 -11.42 -11.38 -8.88
N GLY A 24 -11.39 -12.72 -9.01
CA GLY A 24 -10.77 -13.40 -10.15
C GLY A 24 -9.24 -13.47 -10.12
N MET A 25 -8.62 -13.15 -8.99
CA MET A 25 -7.17 -13.19 -8.77
C MET A 25 -6.75 -14.53 -8.13
N ASP A 26 -5.46 -14.86 -8.19
CA ASP A 26 -4.87 -16.03 -7.55
C ASP A 26 -4.78 -15.87 -6.02
N GLY A 27 -5.79 -16.40 -5.33
CA GLY A 27 -5.86 -16.45 -3.88
C GLY A 27 -5.32 -17.72 -3.23
N THR A 28 -4.49 -18.52 -3.92
CA THR A 28 -4.10 -19.86 -3.44
C THR A 28 -2.61 -20.21 -3.56
N THR A 29 -1.88 -19.64 -4.52
CA THR A 29 -0.47 -19.97 -4.74
C THR A 29 0.44 -19.30 -3.70
N VAL A 30 1.21 -20.11 -2.96
CA VAL A 30 2.06 -19.68 -1.82
C VAL A 30 3.53 -20.10 -1.96
N ASP A 31 3.98 -20.41 -3.17
CA ASP A 31 5.30 -21.02 -3.45
C ASP A 31 6.38 -20.01 -3.87
N GLY A 32 6.08 -18.72 -3.81
CA GLY A 32 6.95 -17.64 -4.30
C GLY A 32 6.74 -17.29 -5.76
N THR A 33 5.69 -17.81 -6.42
CA THR A 33 5.42 -17.57 -7.85
C THR A 33 4.09 -16.86 -8.12
N ASN A 34 3.36 -16.46 -7.07
CA ASN A 34 2.08 -15.79 -7.23
C ASN A 34 2.26 -14.42 -7.92
N ALA A 35 1.76 -14.30 -9.16
CA ALA A 35 1.90 -13.09 -9.97
C ALA A 35 1.06 -11.92 -9.43
N ASP A 36 -0.11 -12.21 -8.87
CA ASP A 36 -1.02 -11.21 -8.30
C ASP A 36 -0.51 -10.62 -6.98
N LEU A 37 0.36 -11.35 -6.26
CA LEU A 37 1.02 -10.86 -5.06
C LEU A 37 2.40 -10.25 -5.31
N ALA A 38 3.03 -10.52 -6.44
CA ALA A 38 4.38 -10.06 -6.73
C ALA A 38 4.49 -8.52 -6.72
N SER A 39 3.57 -7.85 -7.42
CA SER A 39 3.56 -6.38 -7.49
C SER A 39 3.18 -5.71 -6.15
N PRO A 40 2.15 -6.19 -5.41
CA PRO A 40 1.86 -5.73 -4.05
C PRO A 40 3.04 -5.86 -3.08
N ILE A 41 3.75 -7.00 -3.09
CA ILE A 41 4.91 -7.23 -2.23
C ILE A 41 6.04 -6.24 -2.59
N ALA A 42 6.33 -6.06 -3.87
CA ALA A 42 7.34 -5.11 -4.33
C ALA A 42 6.98 -3.65 -4.00
N TRP A 43 5.68 -3.31 -3.99
CA TRP A 43 5.23 -1.99 -3.54
C TRP A 43 5.43 -1.82 -2.03
N ALA A 44 5.02 -2.81 -1.23
CA ALA A 44 5.15 -2.78 0.22
C ALA A 44 6.61 -2.65 0.68
N LEU A 45 7.52 -3.41 0.08
CA LEU A 45 8.96 -3.30 0.34
C LEU A 45 9.48 -1.87 0.11
N ARG A 46 9.11 -1.26 -1.02
CA ARG A 46 9.53 0.13 -1.33
C ARG A 46 8.95 1.16 -0.37
N GLN A 47 7.72 0.96 0.06
CA GLN A 47 7.08 1.84 1.04
C GLN A 47 7.73 1.75 2.42
N ALA A 48 8.15 0.55 2.83
CA ALA A 48 8.95 0.32 4.03
C ALA A 48 10.43 0.74 3.87
N GLY A 49 10.81 1.37 2.75
CA GLY A 49 12.16 1.90 2.52
C GLY A 49 13.17 0.91 1.93
N TYR A 50 12.76 -0.30 1.57
CA TYR A 50 13.61 -1.32 0.97
C TYR A 50 13.73 -1.17 -0.54
N SER A 51 14.90 -1.54 -1.09
CA SER A 51 15.14 -1.50 -2.53
C SER A 51 14.61 -2.76 -3.21
N VAL A 52 13.93 -2.58 -4.33
CA VAL A 52 13.45 -3.67 -5.20
C VAL A 52 13.92 -3.39 -6.63
N ALA A 53 14.63 -4.36 -7.21
CA ALA A 53 15.17 -4.28 -8.56
C ALA A 53 14.10 -4.55 -9.63
N ASP A 54 13.19 -5.50 -9.37
CA ASP A 54 12.09 -5.84 -10.27
C ASP A 54 10.74 -5.70 -9.55
N ILE A 55 9.99 -4.68 -9.93
CA ILE A 55 8.69 -4.36 -9.33
C ILE A 55 7.62 -5.44 -9.60
N THR A 56 7.85 -6.32 -10.57
CA THR A 56 6.92 -7.39 -10.95
C THR A 56 7.31 -8.74 -10.36
N ASN A 57 8.51 -8.84 -9.79
CA ASN A 57 9.04 -10.11 -9.33
C ASN A 57 10.12 -9.91 -8.24
N PRO A 58 9.72 -9.46 -7.04
CA PRO A 58 10.67 -9.29 -5.94
C PRO A 58 11.28 -10.65 -5.57
N THR A 59 12.59 -10.68 -5.38
CA THR A 59 13.34 -11.87 -5.04
C THR A 59 13.20 -12.20 -3.55
N THR A 60 13.44 -13.47 -3.19
CA THR A 60 13.54 -13.89 -1.78
C THR A 60 14.61 -13.11 -1.01
N SER A 61 15.70 -12.71 -1.66
CA SER A 61 16.76 -11.91 -1.02
C SER A 61 16.30 -10.49 -0.68
N GLU A 62 15.50 -9.86 -1.54
CA GLU A 62 14.91 -8.55 -1.27
C GLU A 62 13.87 -8.63 -0.15
N VAL A 63 13.01 -9.66 -0.15
CA VAL A 63 12.07 -9.91 0.97
C VAL A 63 12.82 -10.17 2.28
N ALA A 64 13.90 -10.94 2.24
CA ALA A 64 14.72 -11.25 3.40
C ALA A 64 15.35 -9.99 4.02
N SER A 65 15.60 -8.94 3.23
CA SER A 65 16.14 -7.69 3.74
C SER A 65 15.19 -6.98 4.71
N ALA A 66 13.87 -7.18 4.54
CA ALA A 66 12.83 -6.64 5.41
C ALA A 66 12.40 -7.60 6.52
N SER A 67 13.28 -8.53 6.94
CA SER A 67 12.92 -9.51 7.98
C SER A 67 12.56 -8.87 9.32
N ASP A 68 13.19 -7.75 9.66
CA ASP A 68 12.93 -7.04 10.93
C ASP A 68 11.61 -6.25 10.89
N ASP A 69 11.20 -5.80 9.69
CA ASP A 69 9.97 -5.03 9.46
C ASP A 69 8.90 -5.86 8.72
N VAL A 70 8.93 -7.19 8.87
CA VAL A 70 8.07 -8.11 8.11
C VAL A 70 6.58 -7.84 8.34
N ASP A 71 6.21 -7.42 9.55
CA ASP A 71 4.83 -7.10 9.90
C ASP A 71 4.34 -5.85 9.14
N GLU A 72 5.21 -4.84 8.97
CA GLU A 72 4.91 -3.65 8.18
C GLU A 72 4.72 -4.02 6.70
N VAL A 73 5.64 -4.82 6.15
CA VAL A 73 5.55 -5.30 4.76
C VAL A 73 4.26 -6.09 4.54
N LEU A 74 3.85 -6.93 5.50
CA LEU A 74 2.62 -7.71 5.42
C LEU A 74 1.37 -6.82 5.44
N ASP A 75 1.32 -5.82 6.31
CA ASP A 75 0.18 -4.91 6.40
C ASP A 75 0.07 -3.99 5.17
N LEU A 76 1.21 -3.49 4.66
CA LEU A 76 1.26 -2.72 3.42
C LEU A 76 0.90 -3.58 2.20
N THR A 77 1.34 -4.84 2.17
CA THR A 77 0.95 -5.79 1.12
C THR A 77 -0.56 -6.04 1.16
N GLU A 78 -1.13 -6.25 2.35
CA GLU A 78 -2.58 -6.42 2.51
C GLU A 78 -3.34 -5.20 1.98
N LEU A 79 -2.89 -3.99 2.33
CA LEU A 79 -3.49 -2.75 1.83
C LEU A 79 -3.50 -2.72 0.29
N ARG A 80 -2.33 -2.96 -0.33
CA ARG A 80 -2.21 -2.87 -1.78
C ARG A 80 -3.03 -3.92 -2.51
N VAL A 81 -3.06 -5.16 -1.99
CA VAL A 81 -3.90 -6.23 -2.53
C VAL A 81 -5.39 -5.87 -2.46
N LEU A 82 -5.84 -5.22 -1.38
CA LEU A 82 -7.24 -4.80 -1.27
C LEU A 82 -7.59 -3.69 -2.26
N GLU A 83 -6.66 -2.77 -2.56
CA GLU A 83 -6.82 -1.76 -3.61
C GLU A 83 -6.93 -2.42 -4.99
N ASP A 84 -6.06 -3.38 -5.29
CA ASP A 84 -6.07 -4.10 -6.57
C ASP A 84 -7.35 -4.93 -6.72
N ILE A 85 -7.83 -5.57 -5.64
CA ILE A 85 -9.15 -6.23 -5.59
C ILE A 85 -10.27 -5.26 -5.93
N MET A 86 -10.26 -4.05 -5.36
CA MET A 86 -11.29 -3.05 -5.61
C MET A 86 -11.30 -2.62 -7.08
N GLY A 87 -10.12 -2.39 -7.68
CA GLY A 87 -10.00 -2.10 -9.11
C GLY A 87 -10.51 -3.23 -9.99
N SER A 88 -10.21 -4.48 -9.65
CA SER A 88 -10.73 -5.65 -10.38
C SER A 88 -12.25 -5.78 -10.28
N LEU A 89 -12.83 -5.50 -9.12
CA LEU A 89 -14.28 -5.55 -8.93
C LEU A 89 -15.02 -4.50 -9.78
N ASP A 90 -14.45 -3.32 -9.96
CA ASP A 90 -15.03 -2.27 -10.83
C ASP A 90 -15.08 -2.70 -12.30
N ASP A 91 -14.04 -3.39 -12.80
CA ASP A 91 -14.01 -3.94 -14.17
C ASP A 91 -15.05 -5.07 -14.36
N VAL A 92 -15.31 -5.86 -13.33
CA VAL A 92 -16.28 -6.98 -13.36
C VAL A 92 -17.74 -6.47 -13.33
N ASP A 93 -17.99 -5.26 -12.83
CA ASP A 93 -19.32 -4.68 -12.66
C ASP A 93 -20.04 -4.33 -13.99
N VAL A 94 -19.32 -4.43 -15.12
CA VAL A 94 -19.85 -4.21 -16.49
C VAL A 94 -20.80 -5.34 -16.95
N THR A 95 -20.89 -6.46 -16.23
CA THR A 95 -21.70 -7.63 -16.66
C THR A 95 -23.01 -7.76 -15.86
N VAL A 96 -24.09 -7.26 -16.44
CA VAL A 96 -25.46 -7.05 -15.91
C VAL A 96 -26.12 -8.28 -15.21
N GLY A 97 -26.80 -8.07 -14.06
CA GLY A 97 -27.72 -9.03 -13.40
C GLY A 97 -27.65 -9.02 -11.85
N PRO A 98 -28.35 -9.92 -11.12
CA PRO A 98 -28.35 -10.01 -9.63
C PRO A 98 -26.97 -10.17 -8.97
N ARG A 99 -25.92 -10.43 -9.77
CA ARG A 99 -24.52 -10.33 -9.34
C ARG A 99 -24.12 -8.91 -8.92
N LYS A 100 -24.72 -7.87 -9.50
CA LYS A 100 -24.39 -6.47 -9.20
C LYS A 100 -24.66 -6.09 -7.74
N GLU A 101 -25.75 -6.58 -7.15
CA GLU A 101 -26.06 -6.33 -5.74
C GLU A 101 -25.04 -7.02 -4.81
N ALA A 102 -24.63 -8.24 -5.13
CA ALA A 102 -23.62 -8.99 -4.38
C ALA A 102 -22.20 -8.37 -4.52
N LEU A 103 -21.85 -7.88 -5.71
CA LEU A 103 -20.58 -7.18 -5.96
C LEU A 103 -20.55 -5.82 -5.27
N SER A 104 -21.65 -5.07 -5.25
CA SER A 104 -21.77 -3.81 -4.50
C SER A 104 -21.57 -4.03 -3.00
N GLN A 105 -22.11 -5.12 -2.45
CA GLN A 105 -21.91 -5.50 -1.05
C GLN A 105 -20.46 -5.92 -0.77
N LEU A 106 -19.84 -6.67 -1.69
CA LEU A 106 -18.44 -7.06 -1.61
C LEU A 106 -17.51 -5.84 -1.66
N ALA A 107 -17.73 -4.92 -2.61
CA ALA A 107 -17.00 -3.66 -2.73
C ALA A 107 -17.13 -2.82 -1.45
N THR A 108 -18.32 -2.72 -0.87
CA THR A 108 -18.52 -2.04 0.41
C THR A 108 -17.74 -2.71 1.55
N GLN A 109 -17.68 -4.04 1.60
CA GLN A 109 -16.90 -4.78 2.60
C GLN A 109 -15.40 -4.57 2.41
N VAL A 110 -14.91 -4.62 1.16
CA VAL A 110 -13.52 -4.37 0.81
C VAL A 110 -13.13 -2.93 1.18
N GLN A 111 -13.95 -1.93 0.85
CA GLN A 111 -13.69 -0.53 1.18
C GLN A 111 -13.63 -0.29 2.70
N LYS A 112 -14.50 -0.92 3.48
CA LYS A 112 -14.41 -0.88 4.95
C LYS A 112 -13.11 -1.50 5.46
N ARG A 113 -12.68 -2.60 4.85
CA ARG A 113 -11.43 -3.28 5.23
C ARG A 113 -10.21 -2.45 4.85
N ILE A 114 -10.17 -1.84 3.66
CA ILE A 114 -9.14 -0.89 3.24
C ILE A 114 -8.99 0.20 4.30
N LYS A 115 -10.09 0.85 4.69
CA LYS A 115 -10.05 1.91 5.70
C LYS A 115 -9.48 1.41 7.04
N SER A 116 -9.92 0.25 7.51
CA SER A 116 -9.40 -0.32 8.76
C SER A 116 -7.92 -0.70 8.71
N VAL A 117 -7.43 -1.17 7.56
CA VAL A 117 -6.01 -1.47 7.37
C VAL A 117 -5.22 -0.16 7.25
N GLN A 118 -5.69 0.83 6.50
CA GLN A 118 -5.09 2.17 6.43
C GLN A 118 -4.95 2.80 7.82
N ASP A 119 -6.03 2.83 8.60
CA ASP A 119 -6.02 3.38 9.97
C ASP A 119 -5.00 2.64 10.86
N ARG A 120 -4.86 1.32 10.70
CA ARG A 120 -3.89 0.49 11.44
C ARG A 120 -2.45 0.82 11.02
N VAL A 121 -2.19 0.89 9.73
CA VAL A 121 -0.86 1.16 9.17
C VAL A 121 -0.42 2.59 9.53
N GLU A 122 -1.29 3.58 9.37
CA GLU A 122 -1.01 4.98 9.75
C GLU A 122 -0.68 5.08 11.25
N LYS A 123 -1.48 4.44 12.11
CA LYS A 123 -1.29 4.47 13.56
C LYS A 123 -0.02 3.77 14.02
N THR A 124 0.37 2.68 13.35
CA THR A 124 1.47 1.81 13.81
C THR A 124 2.81 2.24 13.25
N TYR A 125 2.85 2.66 11.98
CA TYR A 125 4.08 2.93 11.24
C TYR A 125 4.24 4.40 10.82
N GLY A 126 3.23 5.25 11.03
CA GLY A 126 3.27 6.66 10.59
C GLY A 126 3.16 6.83 9.08
N PHE A 127 2.72 5.80 8.37
CA PHE A 127 2.52 5.81 6.93
C PHE A 127 1.50 6.88 6.53
N GLY A 128 1.90 7.80 5.63
CA GLY A 128 1.08 8.96 5.24
C GLY A 128 1.27 10.23 6.09
N ALA A 129 2.00 10.17 7.21
CA ALA A 129 2.30 11.32 8.06
C ALA A 129 3.51 12.16 7.57
N ALA A 130 4.00 11.93 6.35
CA ALA A 130 5.05 12.73 5.76
C ALA A 130 4.54 14.14 5.41
N ALA A 131 5.12 15.15 6.07
CA ALA A 131 4.95 16.59 5.92
C ALA A 131 3.83 17.30 6.71
N LEU A 132 3.72 17.02 8.01
CA LEU A 132 3.60 18.11 8.99
C LEU A 132 4.83 18.12 9.89
N GLU A 133 6.02 18.14 9.28
CA GLU A 133 7.11 18.82 9.95
C GLU A 133 6.65 20.26 10.11
N THR A 134 6.47 20.65 11.37
CA THR A 134 6.24 22.00 11.86
C THR A 134 7.40 22.88 11.43
N GLY A 135 7.45 23.19 10.15
CA GLY A 135 8.29 24.22 9.58
C GLY A 135 7.92 25.49 10.32
N THR A 136 8.80 25.90 11.21
CA THR A 136 8.85 27.26 11.71
C THR A 136 9.13 28.09 10.47
N ILE A 137 8.07 28.58 9.80
CA ILE A 137 8.25 29.57 8.75
C ILE A 137 8.53 30.87 9.48
N THR A 138 9.80 31.12 9.78
CA THR A 138 10.27 32.47 10.07
C THR A 138 10.17 33.28 8.78
N TYR A 139 8.96 33.79 8.51
CA TYR A 139 8.74 34.84 7.53
C TYR A 139 9.38 36.14 8.04
N GLN A 140 10.70 36.29 7.88
CA GLN A 140 11.33 37.61 7.85
C GLN A 140 11.51 38.03 6.39
N PHE A 141 10.37 38.32 5.75
CA PHE A 141 10.34 39.21 4.60
C PHE A 141 9.40 40.37 4.95
N ALA A 142 9.97 41.39 5.57
CA ALA A 142 9.35 42.71 5.68
C ALA A 142 10.31 43.73 5.06
N GLU A 143 10.01 44.01 3.80
CA GLU A 143 10.09 45.32 3.14
C GLU A 143 11.44 46.03 3.07
N HIS A 144 12.08 45.83 1.92
CA HIS A 144 12.78 46.92 1.25
C HIS A 144 11.73 47.90 0.71
N PHE A 145 11.46 49.00 1.43
CA PHE A 145 10.77 50.17 0.88
C PHE A 145 11.77 51.31 0.74
N SER A 146 11.96 51.72 -0.52
CA SER A 146 12.85 52.80 -0.92
C SER A 146 12.31 54.18 -0.53
N GLY A 147 13.22 55.11 -0.23
CA GLY A 147 13.00 56.53 -0.53
C GLY A 147 13.40 57.49 0.59
N SER A 148 14.54 58.16 0.44
CA SER A 148 14.64 59.61 0.19
C SER A 148 16.01 60.15 0.60
N GLU A 149 16.59 60.91 -0.34
CA GLU A 149 17.71 61.82 -0.15
C GLU A 149 17.44 62.82 0.99
N ASN A 150 18.47 63.20 1.74
CA ASN A 150 18.90 64.60 1.86
C ASN A 150 20.10 64.76 2.82
N ASP A 151 21.12 65.42 2.28
CA ASP A 151 22.07 66.37 2.88
C ASP A 151 21.99 66.67 4.39
N GLU A 152 23.10 66.45 5.11
CA GLU A 152 24.03 67.49 5.64
C GLU A 152 25.21 66.86 6.41
#